data_AF-A0A6G9RPJ0-F1
#
_entry.id   AF-A0A6G9RPJ0-F1
#
_cell.length_a   1.000
_cell.length_b   1.000
_cell.length_c   1.000
_cell.angle_alpha   90.00
_cell.angle_beta   90.00
_cell.angle_gamma   90.00
#
_symmetry.space_group_name_H-M   'P 1'
#
loop_
_entity.id
_entity.type
_entity.pdbx_description
1 polymer ?
#
loop_
_entity_poly.entity_id
_entity_poly.type
_entity_poly.pdbx_seq_one_letter_code
_entity_poly.pdbx_strand_id
1 'polypeptide(L)'
;MFNETLSIIKNTVIIVLFIHSQAVYAINNPLKHLTLNCQKRGYIEVIFHLYGHVQEKWGDNFEVGTRQNNTEGYEIASFTNGDILFHNLRSNTFIYHYFDNSSILYSCETIYQSATHPVNLINID
;
A
#
# COMPACT_ATOMS: atom_id res chain seq x y z
N MET A 1 -21.38 -34.68 25.87
CA MET A 1 -22.15 -33.45 25.62
C MET A 1 -21.45 -32.17 26.09
N PHE A 2 -20.92 -32.06 27.33
CA PHE A 2 -20.30 -30.81 27.83
C PHE A 2 -18.95 -30.45 27.18
N ASN A 3 -18.12 -31.44 26.84
CA ASN A 3 -16.82 -31.20 26.19
C ASN A 3 -16.95 -30.79 24.70
N GLU A 4 -18.01 -31.22 24.02
CA GLU A 4 -18.22 -30.90 22.61
C GLU A 4 -18.72 -29.46 22.44
N THR A 5 -19.64 -29.00 23.30
CA THR A 5 -20.07 -27.60 23.33
C THR A 5 -18.93 -26.64 23.69
N LEU A 6 -18.06 -27.02 24.64
CA LEU A 6 -16.88 -26.21 24.98
C LEU A 6 -15.87 -26.11 23.82
N SER A 7 -15.70 -27.19 23.05
CA SER A 7 -14.86 -27.23 21.85
C SER A 7 -15.41 -26.34 20.74
N ILE A 8 -16.72 -26.41 20.49
CA ILE A 8 -17.40 -25.57 19.47
C ILE A 8 -17.30 -24.08 19.84
N ILE A 9 -17.54 -23.72 21.10
CA ILE A 9 -17.42 -22.32 21.56
C ILE A 9 -15.99 -21.82 21.38
N LYS A 10 -15.00 -22.63 21.77
CA LYS A 10 -13.58 -22.27 21.62
C LYS A 10 -13.19 -22.06 20.16
N ASN A 11 -13.62 -22.94 19.26
CA ASN A 11 -13.35 -22.81 17.83
C ASN A 11 -14.04 -21.58 17.22
N THR A 12 -15.28 -21.30 17.60
CA THR A 12 -16.00 -20.09 17.14
C THR A 12 -15.31 -18.82 17.62
N VAL A 13 -14.87 -18.77 18.88
CA VAL A 13 -14.12 -17.61 19.42
C VAL A 13 -12.80 -17.41 18.67
N ILE A 14 -12.07 -18.49 18.37
CA ILE A 14 -10.82 -18.42 17.59
C ILE A 14 -11.09 -17.89 16.18
N ILE A 15 -12.13 -18.37 15.49
CA ILE A 15 -12.49 -17.92 14.15
C ILE A 15 -12.86 -16.44 14.16
N VAL A 16 -13.67 -16.00 15.12
CA VAL A 16 -14.06 -14.59 15.25
C VAL A 16 -12.83 -13.71 15.49
N LEU A 17 -11.91 -14.10 16.39
CA LEU A 17 -10.67 -13.36 16.65
C LEU A 17 -9.76 -13.30 15.40
N PHE A 18 -9.71 -14.37 14.61
CA PHE A 18 -8.91 -14.42 13.38
C PHE A 18 -9.49 -13.52 12.27
N ILE A 19 -10.81 -13.42 12.16
CA ILE A 19 -11.45 -12.50 11.19
C ILE A 19 -11.25 -11.04 11.62
N HIS A 20 -11.31 -10.75 12.92
CA HIS A 20 -11.08 -9.39 13.44
C HIS A 20 -9.63 -8.92 13.22
N SER A 21 -8.63 -9.81 13.37
CA SER A 21 -7.23 -9.40 13.20
C SER A 21 -6.92 -8.98 11.76
N GLN A 22 -7.43 -9.70 10.76
CA GLN A 22 -7.23 -9.40 9.34
C GLN A 22 -7.84 -8.05 8.93
N ALA A 23 -9.02 -7.71 9.48
CA ALA A 23 -9.69 -6.44 9.21
C ALA A 23 -8.92 -5.23 9.75
N VAL A 24 -8.30 -5.35 10.94
CA VAL A 24 -7.56 -4.24 11.57
C VAL A 24 -6.29 -3.87 10.78
N TYR A 25 -5.61 -4.84 10.17
CA TYR A 25 -4.41 -4.56 9.35
C TYR A 25 -4.74 -3.77 8.07
N ALA A 26 -5.91 -3.96 7.48
CA ALA A 26 -6.33 -3.22 6.28
C ALA A 26 -6.70 -1.75 6.58
N ILE A 27 -7.17 -1.46 7.81
CA ILE A 27 -7.62 -0.12 8.23
C ILE A 27 -6.45 0.79 8.64
N ASN A 28 -5.33 0.23 9.08
CA ASN A 28 -4.15 0.98 9.52
C ASN A 28 -3.17 1.39 8.40
N ASN A 29 -3.60 1.33 7.13
CA ASN A 29 -2.78 1.77 6.01
C ASN A 29 -3.05 3.25 5.72
N PRO A 30 -2.11 4.16 6.06
CA PRO A 30 -2.32 5.58 5.81
C PRO A 30 -2.39 5.83 4.31
N LEU A 31 -3.42 6.58 3.93
CA LEU A 31 -3.60 7.19 2.64
C LEU A 31 -2.42 8.13 2.36
N LYS A 32 -1.85 8.06 1.16
CA LYS A 32 -0.63 8.81 0.82
C LYS A 32 -0.64 9.22 -0.65
N HIS A 33 -0.37 10.49 -0.91
CA HIS A 33 -0.16 11.02 -2.25
C HIS A 33 1.31 11.41 -2.39
N LEU A 34 1.95 10.87 -3.42
CA LEU A 34 3.34 11.11 -3.78
C LEU A 34 3.45 11.73 -5.16
N THR A 35 4.40 12.64 -5.30
CA THR A 35 5.00 13.00 -6.58
C THR A 35 6.47 12.66 -6.53
N LEU A 36 6.93 11.79 -7.44
CA LEU A 36 8.31 11.34 -7.51
C LEU A 36 8.90 11.71 -8.88
N ASN A 37 10.21 11.94 -8.94
CA ASN A 37 10.95 12.06 -10.19
C ASN A 37 11.83 10.81 -10.37
N CYS A 38 11.51 9.97 -11.35
CA CYS A 38 12.17 8.71 -11.61
C CYS A 38 12.90 8.73 -12.96
N GLN A 39 14.12 8.21 -13.02
CA GLN A 39 15.03 8.33 -14.18
C GLN A 39 14.46 7.86 -15.53
N LYS A 40 13.47 6.96 -15.57
CA LYS A 40 12.85 6.47 -16.82
C LYS A 40 11.53 7.14 -17.19
N ARG A 41 10.71 7.50 -16.20
CA ARG A 41 9.36 8.07 -16.41
C ARG A 41 9.29 9.58 -16.22
N GLY A 42 10.33 10.18 -15.65
CA GLY A 42 10.28 11.55 -15.14
C GLY A 42 9.33 11.64 -13.95
N TYR A 43 8.48 12.66 -13.94
CA TYR A 43 7.51 12.87 -12.87
C TYR A 43 6.39 11.85 -12.92
N ILE A 44 6.20 11.16 -11.80
CA ILE A 44 5.11 10.22 -11.57
C ILE A 44 4.29 10.66 -10.36
N GLU A 45 2.98 10.49 -10.46
CA GLU A 45 2.04 10.67 -9.35
C GLU A 45 1.64 9.28 -8.84
N VAL A 46 1.79 9.02 -7.55
CA VAL A 46 1.39 7.74 -6.94
C VAL A 46 0.48 8.00 -5.76
N ILE A 47 -0.72 7.40 -5.78
CA ILE A 47 -1.70 7.53 -4.71
C ILE A 47 -1.94 6.16 -4.09
N PHE A 48 -1.67 6.07 -2.79
CA PHE A 48 -1.99 4.93 -1.94
C PHE A 48 -3.36 5.18 -1.32
N HIS A 49 -4.30 4.32 -1.68
CA HIS A 49 -5.68 4.35 -1.23
C HIS A 49 -5.89 3.50 0.03
N LEU A 50 -7.07 3.63 0.63
CA LEU A 50 -7.56 2.68 1.61
C LEU A 50 -7.64 1.27 1.01
N TYR A 51 -7.63 0.27 1.88
CA TYR A 51 -7.75 -1.15 1.51
C TYR A 51 -6.61 -1.69 0.64
N GLY A 52 -5.48 -0.98 0.60
CA GLY A 52 -4.28 -1.45 -0.08
C GLY A 52 -4.33 -1.31 -1.60
N HIS A 53 -5.21 -0.48 -2.15
CA HIS A 53 -5.14 -0.12 -3.57
C HIS A 53 -4.10 0.96 -3.80
N VAL A 54 -3.43 0.91 -4.95
CA VAL A 54 -2.53 1.97 -5.41
C VAL A 54 -2.86 2.34 -6.84
N GLN A 55 -2.60 3.57 -7.22
CA GLN A 55 -2.63 4.01 -8.61
C GLN A 55 -1.40 4.85 -8.92
N GLU A 56 -0.99 4.83 -10.17
CA GLU A 56 0.11 5.63 -10.70
C GLU A 56 -0.32 6.33 -11.99
N LYS A 57 0.16 7.56 -12.18
CA LYS A 57 0.05 8.31 -13.42
C LYS A 57 1.40 8.89 -13.83
N TRP A 58 1.74 8.79 -15.12
CA TRP A 58 2.89 9.47 -15.71
C TRP A 58 2.61 9.86 -17.16
N GLY A 59 2.80 11.13 -17.51
CA GLY A 59 2.33 11.66 -18.79
C GLY A 59 0.85 11.32 -19.02
N ASP A 60 0.55 10.66 -20.13
CA ASP A 60 -0.80 10.19 -20.51
C ASP A 60 -1.10 8.73 -20.09
N ASN A 61 -0.21 8.11 -19.33
CA ASN A 61 -0.34 6.72 -18.89
C ASN A 61 -0.90 6.64 -17.47
N PHE A 62 -1.59 5.56 -17.18
CA PHE A 62 -2.20 5.30 -15.88
C PHE A 62 -2.21 3.82 -15.57
N GLU A 63 -1.89 3.46 -14.33
CA GLU A 63 -1.91 2.09 -13.85
C GLU A 63 -2.52 1.99 -12.46
N VAL A 64 -3.07 0.82 -12.16
CA VAL A 64 -3.57 0.46 -10.83
C VAL A 64 -2.81 -0.74 -10.30
N GLY A 65 -2.83 -0.90 -8.99
CA GLY A 65 -2.07 -1.96 -8.34
C GLY A 65 -2.52 -2.23 -6.91
N THR A 66 -1.68 -2.99 -6.22
CA THR A 66 -1.86 -3.33 -4.81
C THR A 66 -0.65 -2.93 -3.98
N ARG A 67 -0.92 -2.54 -2.73
CA ARG A 67 0.07 -2.25 -1.69
C ARG A 67 0.21 -3.47 -0.79
N GLN A 68 1.44 -3.82 -0.48
CA GLN A 68 1.79 -4.79 0.56
C GLN A 68 2.92 -4.22 1.41
N ASN A 69 2.93 -4.51 2.71
CA ASN A 69 4.06 -4.20 3.57
C ASN A 69 4.80 -5.50 3.87
N ASN A 70 6.13 -5.50 3.80
CA ASN A 70 6.93 -6.67 4.18
C ASN A 70 7.48 -6.54 5.60
N THR A 71 7.96 -7.65 6.15
CA THR A 71 8.57 -7.71 7.49
C THR A 71 9.92 -6.97 7.59
N GLU A 72 10.51 -6.62 6.45
CA GLU A 72 11.81 -5.95 6.35
C GLU A 72 11.71 -4.41 6.40
N GLY A 73 10.50 -3.86 6.50
CA GLY A 73 10.27 -2.42 6.57
C GLY A 73 10.16 -1.74 5.21
N TYR A 74 9.72 -2.48 4.19
CA TYR A 74 9.34 -1.92 2.89
C TYR A 74 7.83 -1.92 2.72
N GLU A 75 7.33 -0.82 2.17
CA GLU A 75 6.02 -0.72 1.54
C GLU A 75 6.22 -0.93 0.03
N ILE A 76 5.56 -1.94 -0.52
CA ILE A 76 5.71 -2.39 -1.91
C ILE A 76 4.39 -2.13 -2.63
N ALA A 77 4.45 -1.37 -3.71
CA ALA A 77 3.35 -1.14 -4.64
C ALA A 77 3.61 -1.92 -5.93
N SER A 78 2.79 -2.94 -6.20
CA SER A 78 2.85 -3.74 -7.44
C SER A 78 1.74 -3.30 -8.40
N PHE A 79 2.10 -2.86 -9.60
CA PHE A 79 1.17 -2.35 -10.61
C PHE A 79 0.79 -3.43 -11.64
N THR A 80 -0.34 -3.22 -12.32
CA THR A 80 -0.94 -4.18 -13.27
C THR A 80 -0.06 -4.40 -14.51
N ASN A 81 0.70 -3.40 -14.91
CA ASN A 81 1.72 -3.52 -15.96
C ASN A 81 2.99 -4.29 -15.54
N GLY A 82 3.04 -4.80 -14.30
CA GLY A 82 4.15 -5.60 -13.77
C GLY A 82 5.24 -4.79 -13.08
N ASP A 83 5.12 -3.46 -13.06
CA ASP A 83 6.08 -2.60 -12.36
C ASP A 83 5.94 -2.68 -10.84
N ILE A 84 7.04 -2.36 -10.15
CA ILE A 84 7.07 -2.38 -8.69
C ILE A 84 7.75 -1.12 -8.16
N LEU A 85 7.04 -0.39 -7.30
CA LEU A 85 7.60 0.70 -6.51
C LEU A 85 7.86 0.21 -5.08
N PHE A 86 9.12 0.28 -4.66
CA PHE A 86 9.56 0.02 -3.30
C PHE A 86 9.72 1.33 -2.54
N HIS A 87 9.17 1.38 -1.34
CA HIS A 87 9.36 2.46 -0.39
C HIS A 87 10.02 1.91 0.88
N ASN A 88 11.27 2.30 1.12
CA ASN A 88 11.97 1.95 2.35
C ASN A 88 11.51 2.87 3.48
N LEU A 89 10.79 2.31 4.46
CA LEU A 89 10.20 3.09 5.55
C LEU A 89 11.23 3.67 6.53
N ARG A 90 12.46 3.13 6.56
CA ARG A 90 13.53 3.60 7.46
C ARG A 90 14.27 4.81 6.88
N SER A 91 14.64 4.75 5.61
CA SER A 91 15.35 5.83 4.92
C SER A 91 14.40 6.82 4.22
N ASN A 92 13.11 6.52 4.13
CA ASN A 92 12.12 7.26 3.37
C ASN A 92 12.55 7.46 1.90
N THR A 93 13.09 6.41 1.30
CA THR A 93 13.60 6.42 -0.09
C THR A 93 12.72 5.56 -1.00
N PHE A 94 12.56 6.01 -2.24
CA PHE A 94 11.76 5.34 -3.25
C PHE A 94 12.64 4.73 -4.34
N ILE A 95 12.35 3.48 -4.69
CA ILE A 95 13.07 2.72 -5.72
C ILE A 95 12.05 2.08 -6.64
N TYR A 96 12.23 2.27 -7.94
CA TYR A 96 11.37 1.77 -8.98
C TYR A 96 12.02 0.60 -9.72
N HIS A 97 11.25 -0.46 -9.93
CA HIS A 97 11.60 -1.61 -10.76
C HIS A 97 10.64 -1.67 -11.93
N TYR A 98 11.16 -1.55 -13.14
CA TYR A 98 10.35 -1.59 -14.35
C TYR A 98 10.31 -3.00 -14.91
N PHE A 99 9.12 -3.48 -15.26
CA PHE A 99 8.92 -4.85 -15.74
C PHE A 99 9.74 -5.18 -17.00
N ASP A 100 9.85 -4.22 -17.92
CA ASP A 100 10.58 -4.35 -19.18
C ASP A 100 12.10 -4.32 -19.02
N ASN A 101 12.62 -4.00 -17.83
CA ASN A 101 14.04 -4.00 -17.53
C ASN A 101 14.30 -4.58 -16.13
N SER A 102 14.02 -5.87 -15.99
CA SER A 102 13.92 -6.57 -14.71
C SER A 102 15.21 -6.67 -13.88
N SER A 103 16.36 -6.30 -14.44
CA SER A 103 17.67 -6.42 -13.76
C SER A 103 18.16 -5.13 -13.11
N ILE A 104 17.43 -4.01 -13.22
CA ILE A 104 17.87 -2.69 -12.75
C ILE A 104 16.83 -2.07 -11.82
N LEU A 105 17.32 -1.50 -10.72
CA LEU A 105 16.55 -0.70 -9.78
C LEU A 105 16.88 0.78 -9.97
N TYR A 106 15.86 1.63 -10.05
CA TYR A 106 16.02 3.06 -10.30
C TYR A 106 15.59 3.84 -9.06
N SER A 107 16.50 4.64 -8.50
CA SER A 107 16.11 5.55 -7.41
C SER A 107 15.19 6.64 -7.96
N CYS A 108 14.17 6.99 -7.18
CA CYS A 108 13.32 8.14 -7.44
C CYS A 108 13.53 9.21 -6.38
N GLU A 109 13.55 10.47 -6.81
CA GLU A 109 13.58 11.61 -5.93
C GLU A 109 12.17 11.98 -5.50
N THR A 110 11.95 12.19 -4.20
CA THR A 110 10.67 12.67 -3.68
C THR A 110 10.53 14.17 -3.94
N ILE A 111 9.52 14.54 -4.72
CA ILE A 111 9.20 15.94 -5.02
C ILE A 111 8.13 16.45 -4.06
N TYR A 112 7.10 15.62 -3.83
CA TYR A 112 6.01 15.92 -2.92
C TYR A 112 5.53 14.64 -2.24
N GLN A 113 5.13 14.78 -0.97
CA GLN A 113 4.51 13.71 -0.21
C GLN A 113 3.52 14.32 0.77
N SER A 114 2.30 13.79 0.79
CA SER A 114 1.26 14.19 1.73
C SER A 114 0.44 12.99 2.17
N ALA A 115 0.04 12.99 3.45
CA ALA A 115 -0.99 12.09 3.94
C ALA A 115 -2.34 12.61 3.43
N THR A 116 -3.00 11.86 2.56
CA THR A 116 -4.36 12.20 2.13
C THR A 116 -5.32 11.68 3.19
N HIS A 117 -5.38 12.31 4.36
CA HIS A 117 -6.44 12.03 5.34
C HIS A 117 -7.81 12.12 4.64
N PRO A 118 -8.84 11.37 5.07
CA PRO A 118 -10.18 11.79 4.73
C PRO A 118 -10.31 13.25 5.18
N VAL A 119 -10.65 14.14 4.25
CA VAL A 119 -11.02 15.52 4.59
C VAL A 119 -12.07 15.38 5.69
N ASN A 120 -11.82 15.98 6.85
CA ASN A 120 -12.79 15.99 7.92
C ASN A 120 -14.00 16.76 7.38
N LEU A 121 -15.04 16.04 6.92
CA LEU A 121 -16.27 16.64 6.35
C LEU A 121 -17.11 17.35 7.42
N ILE A 122 -16.58 17.49 8.63
CA ILE A 122 -17.16 18.24 9.75
C ILE A 122 -16.46 19.60 9.80
N ASN A 123 -16.70 20.42 8.77
CA ASN A 123 -16.67 21.88 8.84
C ASN A 123 -17.21 22.38 7.50
N ILE A 124 -18.54 22.41 7.44
CA ILE A 124 -19.25 23.30 6.55
C ILE A 124 -19.47 24.55 7.39
N ASP A 125 -18.66 25.59 7.15
CA ASP A 125 -18.90 26.94 7.65
C ASP A 125 -20.20 27.51 7.03
#